data_AF-A0A6P2BHS0-F1
#
_entry.id   AF-A0A6P2BHS0-F1
#
_cell.length_a   1.000
_cell.length_b   1.000
_cell.length_c   1.000
_cell.angle_alpha   90.00
_cell.angle_beta   90.00
_cell.angle_gamma   90.00
#
_symmetry.space_group_name_H-M   'P 1'
#
loop_
_entity.id
_entity.type
_entity.pdbx_description
1 polymer ?
#
loop_
_entity_poly.entity_id
_entity_poly.type
_entity_poly.pdbx_seq_one_letter_code
_entity_poly.pdbx_strand_id
1 'polypeptide(L)'
;MFSTLTLRDRRGHHALHRDPLLVLSIARFCLLYRGQNLANFQAAYHHVESAFGMADHEVYRASLGFAHPSPILNGAVLAVIIGLKFSAGAVALWGA
;
A
#
# COMPACT_ATOMS: atom_id res chain seq x y z
N MET A 1 44.80 -18.07 -16.15
CA MET A 1 43.70 -18.86 -16.75
C MET A 1 42.70 -19.15 -15.63
N PHE A 2 41.76 -18.23 -15.39
CA PHE A 2 40.81 -18.31 -14.27
C PHE A 2 39.64 -19.20 -14.67
N SER A 3 39.57 -20.41 -14.12
CA SER A 3 38.34 -21.21 -14.12
C SER A 3 37.62 -20.97 -12.80
N THR A 4 36.74 -19.97 -12.78
CA THR A 4 35.85 -19.72 -11.65
C THR A 4 34.58 -20.54 -11.85
N LEU A 5 34.61 -21.79 -11.39
CA LEU A 5 33.45 -22.67 -11.33
C LEU A 5 33.16 -22.91 -9.85
N THR A 6 32.54 -21.93 -9.20
CA THR A 6 31.99 -22.08 -7.85
C THR A 6 30.47 -22.04 -7.92
N LEU A 7 29.93 -23.26 -8.03
CA LEU A 7 28.75 -23.75 -7.31
C LEU A 7 27.69 -22.72 -6.92
N ARG A 8 26.65 -22.72 -7.75
CA ARG A 8 25.23 -22.47 -7.42
C ARG A 8 24.91 -22.56 -5.93
N ASP A 9 24.64 -21.41 -5.32
CA ASP A 9 23.84 -21.35 -4.10
C ASP A 9 22.42 -21.85 -4.43
N ARG A 10 22.08 -23.02 -3.89
CA ARG A 10 20.72 -23.57 -3.87
C ARG A 10 20.17 -23.31 -2.48
N ARG A 11 19.32 -22.28 -2.35
CA ARG A 11 18.54 -21.91 -1.15
C ARG A 11 19.33 -21.16 -0.06
N GLY A 12 19.69 -19.92 -0.36
CA GLY A 12 20.01 -18.93 0.67
C GLY A 12 18.74 -18.37 1.32
N HIS A 13 18.52 -18.69 2.59
CA HIS A 13 17.44 -18.19 3.47
C HIS A 13 17.56 -16.68 3.81
N HIS A 14 17.98 -15.83 2.87
CA HIS A 14 18.22 -14.39 3.10
C HIS A 14 17.68 -13.47 2.00
N ALA A 15 16.99 -14.00 0.98
CA ALA A 15 16.62 -13.24 -0.21
C ALA A 15 15.57 -12.13 0.02
N LEU A 16 14.77 -12.18 1.10
CA LEU A 16 13.73 -11.17 1.30
C LEU A 16 14.27 -9.83 1.83
N HIS A 17 15.48 -9.79 2.41
CA HIS A 17 15.97 -8.65 3.19
C HIS A 17 16.91 -7.71 2.42
N ARG A 18 17.20 -7.94 1.13
CA ARG A 18 18.31 -7.28 0.41
C ARG A 18 18.02 -6.86 -1.03
N ASP A 19 16.77 -6.64 -1.40
CA ASP A 19 16.44 -6.08 -2.71
C ASP A 19 16.20 -4.57 -2.58
N PRO A 20 17.25 -3.71 -2.61
CA PRO A 20 17.09 -2.26 -2.44
C PRO A 20 16.17 -1.67 -3.52
N LEU A 21 16.13 -2.27 -4.71
CA LEU A 21 15.21 -1.90 -5.77
C LEU A 21 13.74 -2.10 -5.37
N LEU A 22 13.42 -3.20 -4.68
CA LEU A 22 12.07 -3.46 -4.19
C LEU A 22 11.68 -2.46 -3.09
N VAL A 23 12.58 -2.25 -2.12
CA VAL A 23 12.33 -1.31 -1.00
C VAL A 23 12.13 0.11 -1.52
N LEU A 24 12.99 0.59 -2.42
CA LEU A 24 12.85 1.90 -3.05
C LEU A 24 11.57 2.02 -3.89
N SER A 25 11.17 0.95 -4.58
CA SER A 25 9.92 0.93 -5.35
C SER A 25 8.69 1.05 -4.45
N ILE A 26 8.68 0.34 -3.33
CA ILE A 26 7.62 0.42 -2.31
C ILE A 26 7.58 1.83 -1.71
N ALA A 27 8.73 2.36 -1.27
CA ALA A 27 8.83 3.70 -0.72
C ALA A 27 8.30 4.76 -1.68
N ARG A 28 8.76 4.73 -2.94
CA ARG A 28 8.32 5.64 -3.99
C ARG A 28 6.82 5.50 -4.23
N PHE A 29 6.31 4.27 -4.35
CA PHE A 29 4.89 4.02 -4.56
C PHE A 29 4.05 4.63 -3.43
N CYS A 30 4.38 4.35 -2.17
CA CYS A 30 3.66 4.86 -1.02
C CYS A 30 3.65 6.41 -0.98
N LEU A 31 4.81 7.05 -1.15
CA LEU A 31 4.93 8.51 -1.06
C LEU A 31 4.24 9.23 -2.22
N LEU A 32 4.41 8.75 -3.46
CA LEU A 32 3.75 9.34 -4.62
C LEU A 32 2.23 9.13 -4.56
N TYR A 33 1.79 7.93 -4.16
CA TYR A 33 0.37 7.62 -4.08
C TYR A 33 -0.32 8.37 -2.91
N ARG A 34 0.40 8.67 -1.83
CA ARG A 34 -0.03 9.66 -0.83
C ARG A 34 -0.19 11.04 -1.45
N GLY A 35 0.82 11.50 -2.19
CA GLY A 35 0.80 12.80 -2.86
C GLY A 35 -0.41 12.93 -3.79
N GLN A 36 -0.71 11.89 -4.57
CA GLN A 36 -1.90 11.82 -5.42
C GLN A 36 -3.20 11.89 -4.61
N ASN A 37 -3.28 11.16 -3.48
CA ASN A 37 -4.44 11.24 -2.58
C ASN A 37 -4.63 12.64 -1.99
N LEU A 38 -3.56 13.38 -1.70
CA LEU A 38 -3.67 14.76 -1.19
C LEU A 38 -4.04 15.75 -2.30
N ALA A 39 -3.38 15.66 -3.45
CA ALA A 39 -3.64 16.50 -4.60
C ALA A 39 -5.06 16.29 -5.16
N ASN A 40 -5.61 15.08 -5.02
CA ASN A 40 -6.94 14.72 -5.45
C ASN A 40 -7.78 14.17 -4.28
N PHE A 41 -7.85 14.96 -3.21
CA PHE A 41 -8.51 14.58 -1.96
C PHE A 41 -9.97 14.20 -2.16
N GLN A 42 -10.69 14.91 -3.02
CA GLN A 42 -12.10 14.62 -3.30
C GLN A 42 -12.28 13.24 -3.96
N ALA A 43 -11.49 12.91 -4.99
CA ALA A 43 -11.56 11.58 -5.61
C ALA A 43 -11.14 10.48 -4.63
N ALA A 44 -10.13 10.74 -3.79
CA ALA A 44 -9.71 9.79 -2.76
C ALA A 44 -10.80 9.56 -1.70
N TYR A 45 -11.54 10.61 -1.32
CA TYR A 45 -12.67 10.51 -0.41
C TYR A 45 -13.82 9.71 -1.02
N HIS A 46 -14.20 9.99 -2.27
CA HIS A 46 -15.23 9.23 -2.96
C HIS A 46 -14.89 7.75 -3.13
N HIS A 47 -13.60 7.42 -3.29
CA HIS A 47 -13.15 6.03 -3.30
C HIS A 47 -13.36 5.34 -1.94
N VAL A 48 -13.08 6.02 -0.83
CA VAL A 48 -13.37 5.48 0.51
C VAL A 48 -14.87 5.33 0.71
N GLU A 49 -15.64 6.33 0.31
CA GLU A 49 -17.10 6.32 0.35
C GLU A 49 -17.70 5.16 -0.45
N SER A 50 -17.21 4.90 -1.67
CA SER A 50 -17.72 3.79 -2.49
C SER A 50 -17.37 2.43 -1.89
N ALA A 51 -16.18 2.30 -1.30
CA ALA A 51 -15.74 1.08 -0.63
C ALA A 51 -16.58 0.77 0.62
N PHE A 52 -16.75 1.74 1.52
CA PHE A 52 -17.56 1.58 2.73
C PHE A 52 -19.06 1.56 2.46
N GLY A 53 -19.50 2.17 1.36
CA GLY A 53 -20.86 2.11 0.85
C GLY A 53 -21.20 0.81 0.12
N MET A 54 -20.22 -0.08 -0.12
CA MET A 54 -20.41 -1.32 -0.87
C MET A 54 -21.07 -1.08 -2.24
N ALA A 55 -20.62 -0.03 -2.95
CA ALA A 55 -21.26 0.44 -4.17
C ALA A 55 -21.42 -0.69 -5.21
N ASP A 56 -20.38 -1.52 -5.38
CA ASP A 56 -20.34 -2.57 -6.42
C ASP A 56 -20.50 -4.00 -5.88
N HIS A 57 -21.00 -4.16 -4.65
CA HIS A 57 -21.02 -5.46 -3.96
C HIS A 57 -22.44 -5.97 -3.73
N GLU A 58 -23.26 -5.97 -4.78
CA GLU A 58 -24.70 -6.29 -4.71
C GLU A 58 -25.00 -7.69 -4.15
N VAL A 59 -24.14 -8.67 -4.44
CA VAL A 59 -24.35 -10.08 -4.08
C VAL A 59 -24.20 -10.34 -2.57
N TYR A 60 -23.38 -9.55 -1.87
CA TYR A 60 -23.04 -9.81 -0.46
C TYR A 60 -22.99 -8.55 0.41
N ARG A 61 -23.69 -7.50 -0.04
CA ARG A 61 -23.79 -6.20 0.65
C ARG A 61 -24.23 -6.33 2.13
N ALA A 62 -24.95 -7.39 2.49
CA ALA A 62 -25.46 -7.58 3.84
C ALA A 62 -24.69 -8.64 4.66
N SER A 63 -23.68 -9.32 4.10
CA SER A 63 -23.03 -10.47 4.75
C SER A 63 -21.53 -10.31 5.04
N LEU A 64 -20.77 -9.58 4.20
CA LEU A 64 -19.32 -9.41 4.40
C LEU A 64 -18.89 -7.99 4.76
N GLY A 65 -19.62 -6.97 4.30
CA GLY A 65 -19.36 -5.58 4.65
C GLY A 65 -20.68 -4.89 4.88
N PHE A 66 -21.04 -4.59 6.12
CA PHE A 66 -22.24 -3.78 6.33
C PHE A 66 -21.96 -2.39 5.75
N ALA A 67 -22.74 -2.00 4.74
CA ALA A 67 -22.62 -0.68 4.14
C ALA A 67 -22.81 0.38 5.23
N HIS A 68 -21.79 1.22 5.45
CA HIS A 68 -21.82 2.24 6.48
C HIS A 68 -21.43 3.61 5.90
N PRO A 69 -22.41 4.33 5.29
CA PRO A 69 -22.17 5.64 4.69
C PRO A 69 -22.13 6.72 5.78
N SER A 70 -21.01 6.80 6.51
CA SER A 70 -20.77 7.87 7.47
C SER A 70 -19.70 8.82 6.93
N PRO A 71 -20.02 10.10 6.67
CA PRO A 71 -19.05 11.02 6.10
C PRO A 71 -17.86 11.29 7.04
N ILE A 72 -18.12 11.29 8.34
CA ILE A 72 -17.08 11.43 9.38
C ILE A 72 -16.16 10.21 9.35
N LEU A 73 -16.72 9.00 9.28
CA LEU A 73 -15.90 7.78 9.22
C LEU A 73 -15.06 7.74 7.94
N ASN A 74 -15.64 8.09 6.79
CA ASN A 74 -14.92 8.11 5.51
C ASN A 74 -13.75 9.10 5.55
N GLY A 75 -13.94 10.29 6.13
CA GLY A 75 -12.89 11.27 6.32
C GLY A 75 -11.78 10.77 7.25
N ALA A 76 -12.15 10.13 8.36
CA ALA A 76 -11.19 9.54 9.31
C ALA A 76 -10.37 8.41 8.67
N VAL A 77 -11.02 7.52 7.92
CA VAL A 77 -10.35 6.42 7.21
C VAL A 77 -9.40 6.96 6.13
N LEU A 78 -9.82 7.98 5.36
CA LEU A 78 -8.93 8.61 4.38
C LEU A 78 -7.69 9.22 5.05
N ALA A 79 -7.86 9.89 6.19
CA ALA A 79 -6.75 10.43 6.95
C ALA A 79 -5.78 9.32 7.42
N VAL A 80 -6.33 8.18 7.90
CA VAL A 80 -5.53 7.00 8.27
C VAL A 80 -4.77 6.43 7.07
N ILE A 81 -5.42 6.29 5.91
CA ILE A 81 -4.78 5.80 4.67
C ILE A 81 -3.60 6.72 4.28
N ILE A 82 -3.81 8.03 4.29
CA ILE A 82 -2.77 9.02 3.97
C ILE A 82 -1.62 8.94 4.97
N GLY A 83 -1.93 8.80 6.26
CA GLY A 83 -0.96 8.64 7.35
C GLY A 83 -0.13 7.36 7.21
N LEU A 84 -0.79 6.22 6.93
CA LEU A 84 -0.13 4.94 6.73
C LEU A 84 0.78 4.93 5.49
N LYS A 85 0.36 5.55 4.40
CA LYS A 85 1.23 5.69 3.21
C LYS A 85 2.46 6.53 3.51
N PHE A 86 2.33 7.57 4.35
CA PHE A 86 3.48 8.37 4.79
C PHE A 86 4.43 7.54 5.65
N SER A 87 3.92 6.88 6.70
CA SER A 87 4.76 6.10 7.61
C SER A 87 5.39 4.90 6.92
N ALA A 88 4.65 4.16 6.09
CA ALA A 88 5.19 3.05 5.31
C ALA A 88 6.29 3.51 4.35
N GLY A 89 6.08 4.62 3.64
CA GLY A 89 7.10 5.20 2.76
C GLY A 89 8.35 5.65 3.51
N ALA A 90 8.18 6.31 4.67
CA ALA A 90 9.28 6.77 5.51
C ALA A 90 10.07 5.61 6.13
N VAL A 91 9.39 4.59 6.66
CA VAL A 91 10.02 3.39 7.22
C VAL A 91 10.75 2.60 6.14
N ALA A 92 10.16 2.47 4.95
CA ALA A 92 10.82 1.81 3.82
C ALA A 92 12.11 2.55 3.41
N LEU A 93 12.11 3.89 3.39
CA LEU A 93 13.33 4.66 3.12
C LEU A 93 14.38 4.54 4.22
N TRP A 94 13.98 4.44 5.49
CA TRP A 94 14.92 4.27 6.60
C TRP A 94 15.54 2.86 6.59
N GLY A 95 14.79 1.84 6.18
CA GLY A 95 15.29 0.46 6.09
C GLY A 95 16.06 0.12 4.80
N ALA A 96 16.13 1.02 3.82
CA ALA A 96 16.84 0.86 2.55
C ALA A 96 18.33 1.24 2.66
#